data_AF-A0A328AN59-F1
#
_entry.id   AF-A0A328AN59-F1
#
_cell.length_a   1.000
_cell.length_b   1.000
_cell.length_c   1.000
_cell.angle_alpha   90.00
_cell.angle_beta   90.00
_cell.angle_gamma   90.00
#
_symmetry.space_group_name_H-M   'P 1'
#
loop_
_entity.id
_entity.type
_entity.pdbx_description
1 polymer ?
#
loop_
_entity_poly.entity_id
_entity_poly.type
_entity_poly.pdbx_seq_one_letter_code
_entity_poly.pdbx_strand_id
1 'polypeptide(L)'
;MGAFAELALSLARDLHGAALAAEEPEAKVRLADACHRMGRGLRQTLALHERLERSAERAAREDAGFVVEQQKARRTRRKTQVKATIARLVWSEYEPADDDAEDVLERLDKVLDAEAELDGFEDEPVETQIARICRLIGYELPPLDPAARTPAPPEAAFHSSA
;
A
#
# COMPACT_ATOMS: atom_id res chain seq x y z
N MET A 1 -14.29 24.93 -10.66
CA MET A 1 -14.72 24.83 -12.07
C MET A 1 -16.09 25.44 -12.32
N GLY A 2 -17.10 25.20 -11.46
CA GLY A 2 -18.47 25.72 -11.65
C GLY A 2 -18.58 27.21 -11.95
N ALA A 3 -17.99 28.07 -11.11
CA ALA A 3 -18.09 29.53 -11.28
C ALA A 3 -17.55 30.05 -12.64
N PHE A 4 -16.45 29.49 -13.16
CA PHE A 4 -15.92 29.90 -14.48
C PHE A 4 -16.80 29.38 -15.62
N ALA A 5 -17.27 28.14 -15.53
CA ALA A 5 -18.19 27.58 -16.52
C ALA A 5 -19.51 28.36 -16.58
N GLU A 6 -20.03 28.79 -15.42
CA GLU A 6 -21.22 29.62 -15.31
C GLU A 6 -21.01 31.01 -15.94
N LEU A 7 -19.89 31.67 -15.63
CA LEU A 7 -19.54 32.97 -16.24
C LEU A 7 -19.37 32.86 -17.75
N ALA A 8 -18.66 31.82 -18.22
CA ALA A 8 -18.46 31.57 -19.65
C ALA A 8 -19.79 31.25 -20.36
N LEU A 9 -20.67 30.49 -19.72
CA LEU A 9 -22.00 30.18 -20.27
C LEU A 9 -22.90 31.41 -20.30
N SER A 10 -22.86 32.25 -19.27
CA SER A 10 -23.60 33.52 -19.23
C SER A 10 -23.18 34.42 -20.39
N LEU A 11 -21.87 34.65 -20.55
CA LEU A 11 -21.34 35.48 -21.62
C LEU A 11 -21.62 34.88 -23.01
N ALA A 12 -21.58 33.55 -23.16
CA ALA A 12 -21.96 32.90 -24.41
C ALA A 12 -23.45 33.11 -24.76
N ARG A 13 -24.35 33.07 -23.77
CA ARG A 13 -25.78 33.37 -23.95
C ARG A 13 -25.99 34.83 -24.36
N ASP A 14 -25.28 35.76 -23.73
CA ASP A 14 -25.36 37.19 -24.06
C ASP A 14 -24.86 37.46 -25.47
N LEU A 15 -23.72 36.88 -25.86
CA LEU A 15 -23.20 36.97 -27.24
C LEU A 15 -24.15 36.37 -28.27
N HIS A 16 -24.80 35.25 -27.93
CA HIS A 16 -25.81 34.63 -28.79
C HIS A 16 -27.02 35.55 -28.97
N GLY A 17 -27.54 36.12 -27.87
CA GLY A 17 -28.62 37.10 -27.92
C GLY A 17 -28.27 38.33 -28.76
N ALA A 18 -27.06 38.88 -28.57
CA ALA A 18 -26.56 40.00 -29.36
C ALA A 18 -26.40 39.65 -30.85
N ALA A 19 -25.96 38.43 -31.17
CA ALA A 19 -25.84 37.97 -32.56
C ALA A 19 -27.21 37.86 -33.25
N LEU A 20 -28.25 37.41 -32.52
CA LEU A 20 -29.61 37.35 -33.05
C LEU A 20 -30.21 38.74 -33.26
N ALA A 21 -29.90 39.69 -32.39
CA ALA A 21 -30.43 41.06 -32.42
C ALA A 21 -29.70 42.01 -33.38
N ALA A 22 -28.46 41.74 -33.77
CA ALA A 22 -27.72 42.59 -34.69
C ALA A 22 -28.41 42.69 -36.05
N GLU A 23 -28.48 43.87 -36.66
CA GLU A 23 -29.07 44.03 -38.01
C GLU A 23 -28.01 43.91 -39.10
N GLU A 24 -26.80 44.42 -38.83
CA GLU A 24 -25.68 44.37 -39.75
C GLU A 24 -25.11 42.95 -39.92
N PRO A 25 -25.05 42.41 -41.14
CA PRO A 25 -24.56 41.05 -41.41
C PRO A 25 -23.14 40.81 -40.88
N GLU A 26 -22.24 41.78 -41.00
CA GLU A 26 -20.86 41.65 -40.51
C GLU A 26 -20.81 41.56 -38.98
N ALA A 27 -21.68 42.30 -38.27
CA ALA A 27 -21.78 42.23 -36.83
C ALA A 27 -22.30 40.87 -36.36
N LYS A 28 -23.30 40.30 -37.06
CA LYS A 28 -23.79 38.94 -36.80
C LYS A 28 -22.69 37.90 -36.90
N VAL A 29 -21.91 37.93 -37.99
CA VAL A 29 -20.82 36.97 -38.23
C VAL A 29 -19.79 37.05 -37.11
N ARG A 30 -19.34 38.26 -36.75
CA ARG A 30 -18.35 38.44 -35.67
C ARG A 30 -18.84 37.90 -34.32
N LEU A 31 -20.10 38.16 -33.96
CA LEU A 31 -20.68 37.71 -32.69
C LEU A 31 -20.90 36.19 -32.66
N ALA A 32 -21.38 35.62 -33.77
CA ALA A 32 -21.54 34.17 -33.90
C ALA A 32 -20.19 33.44 -33.76
N ASP A 33 -19.14 33.95 -34.40
CA ASP A 33 -17.79 33.40 -34.28
C ASP A 33 -17.24 33.46 -32.86
N ALA A 34 -17.46 34.57 -32.16
CA ALA A 34 -17.07 34.72 -30.76
C ALA A 34 -17.80 33.68 -29.87
N CYS A 35 -19.11 33.52 -30.07
CA CYS A 35 -19.91 32.52 -29.37
C CYS A 35 -19.40 31.09 -29.65
N HIS A 36 -19.07 30.75 -30.90
CA HIS A 36 -18.53 29.44 -31.25
C HIS A 36 -17.15 29.17 -30.64
N ARG A 37 -16.26 30.18 -30.61
CA ARG A 37 -14.96 30.08 -29.95
C ARG A 37 -15.10 29.80 -28.46
N MET A 38 -15.99 30.53 -27.78
CA MET A 38 -16.29 30.29 -26.37
C MET A 38 -16.85 28.89 -26.12
N GLY A 39 -17.81 28.45 -26.94
CA GLY A 39 -18.38 27.11 -26.84
C GLY A 39 -17.34 26.00 -27.01
N ARG A 40 -16.38 26.17 -27.93
CA ARG A 40 -15.24 25.23 -28.07
C ARG A 40 -14.36 25.22 -26.83
N GLY A 41 -13.98 26.38 -26.31
CA GLY A 41 -13.18 26.50 -25.09
C GLY A 41 -13.84 25.82 -23.89
N LEU A 42 -15.14 26.06 -23.67
CA LEU A 42 -15.89 25.42 -22.60
C LEU A 42 -15.89 23.89 -22.70
N ARG A 43 -16.14 23.33 -23.89
CA ARG A 43 -16.11 21.87 -24.11
C ARG A 43 -14.71 21.30 -23.85
N GLN A 44 -13.66 21.99 -24.28
CA GLN A 44 -12.27 21.57 -24.02
C GLN A 44 -11.97 21.56 -22.53
N THR A 45 -12.39 22.59 -21.79
CA THR A 45 -12.22 22.67 -20.34
C THR A 45 -12.99 21.57 -19.60
N LEU A 46 -14.23 21.28 -19.99
CA LEU A 46 -15.03 20.19 -19.41
C LEU A 46 -14.40 18.83 -19.70
N ALA A 47 -13.99 18.58 -20.95
CA ALA A 47 -13.33 17.32 -21.32
C ALA A 47 -12.01 17.12 -20.55
N LEU A 48 -11.26 18.19 -20.33
CA LEU A 48 -10.05 18.15 -19.51
C LEU A 48 -10.38 17.86 -18.05
N HIS A 49 -11.42 18.46 -17.50
CA HIS A 49 -11.87 18.22 -16.13
C HIS A 49 -12.22 16.74 -15.90
N GLU A 50 -13.07 16.18 -16.74
CA GLU A 50 -13.48 14.77 -16.68
C GLU A 50 -12.28 13.83 -16.82
N ARG A 51 -11.29 14.20 -17.65
CA ARG A 51 -10.06 13.43 -17.81
C ARG A 51 -9.22 13.47 -16.53
N LEU A 52 -9.12 14.63 -15.88
CA LEU A 52 -8.38 14.80 -14.62
C LEU A 52 -9.07 14.03 -13.48
N GLU A 53 -10.39 14.08 -13.36
CA GLU A 53 -11.15 13.33 -12.36
C GLU A 53 -10.94 11.82 -12.51
N ARG A 54 -11.11 11.29 -13.74
CA ARG A 54 -10.82 9.87 -14.02
C ARG A 54 -9.37 9.48 -13.73
N SER A 55 -8.43 10.40 -13.95
CA SER A 55 -7.02 10.17 -13.63
C SER A 55 -6.78 10.10 -12.13
N ALA A 56 -7.43 10.98 -11.36
CA ALA A 56 -7.34 11.00 -9.90
C ALA A 56 -7.95 9.73 -9.29
N GLU A 57 -9.12 9.30 -9.77
CA GLU A 57 -9.75 8.04 -9.35
C GLU A 57 -8.90 6.80 -9.67
N ARG A 58 -8.15 6.83 -10.77
CA ARG A 58 -7.24 5.75 -11.12
C ARG A 58 -6.03 5.74 -10.19
N ALA A 59 -5.41 6.90 -9.99
CA ALA A 59 -4.27 7.04 -9.06
C ALA A 59 -4.65 6.57 -7.65
N ALA A 60 -5.83 6.97 -7.14
CA ALA A 60 -6.31 6.52 -5.83
C ALA A 60 -6.48 4.98 -5.73
N ARG A 61 -6.92 4.32 -6.82
CA ARG A 61 -7.02 2.86 -6.87
C ARG A 61 -5.65 2.19 -6.92
N GLU A 62 -4.71 2.74 -7.67
CA GLU A 62 -3.34 2.25 -7.76
C GLU A 62 -2.61 2.39 -6.41
N ASP A 63 -2.77 3.53 -5.73
CA ASP A 63 -2.22 3.78 -4.40
C ASP A 63 -2.78 2.81 -3.36
N ALA A 64 -4.11 2.59 -3.37
CA ALA A 64 -4.74 1.61 -2.49
C ALA A 64 -4.22 0.19 -2.75
N GLY A 65 -4.05 -0.19 -4.03
CA GLY A 65 -3.45 -1.46 -4.41
C GLY A 65 -2.01 -1.60 -3.90
N PHE A 66 -1.20 -0.56 -4.04
CA PHE A 66 0.19 -0.55 -3.56
C PHE A 66 0.29 -0.74 -2.04
N VAL A 67 -0.58 -0.07 -1.26
CA VAL A 67 -0.63 -0.22 0.20
C VAL A 67 -0.99 -1.65 0.59
N VAL A 68 -2.02 -2.23 -0.04
CA VAL A 68 -2.45 -3.62 0.22
C VAL A 68 -1.34 -4.62 -0.12
N GLU A 69 -0.67 -4.47 -1.26
CA GLU A 69 0.42 -5.35 -1.65
C GLU A 69 1.64 -5.21 -0.71
N GLN A 70 1.93 -3.99 -0.24
CA GLN A 70 3.00 -3.78 0.72
C GLN A 70 2.70 -4.44 2.08
N GLN A 71 1.45 -4.36 2.56
CA GLN A 71 1.01 -5.05 3.78
C GLN A 71 1.10 -6.57 3.62
N LYS A 72 0.61 -7.13 2.51
CA LYS A 72 0.77 -8.57 2.22
C LYS A 72 2.24 -9.00 2.21
N ALA A 73 3.12 -8.22 1.58
CA ALA A 73 4.54 -8.51 1.54
C ALA A 73 5.19 -8.50 2.94
N ARG A 74 4.81 -7.53 3.80
CA ARG A 74 5.25 -7.46 5.19
C ARG A 74 4.77 -8.69 5.98
N ARG A 75 3.48 -9.02 5.91
CA ARG A 75 2.88 -10.20 6.55
C ARG A 75 3.56 -11.50 6.12
N THR A 76 3.79 -11.68 4.82
CA THR A 76 4.49 -12.87 4.29
C THR A 76 5.92 -12.96 4.81
N ARG A 77 6.69 -11.87 4.75
CA ARG A 77 8.08 -11.84 5.26
C ARG A 77 8.13 -12.20 6.74
N ARG A 78 7.19 -11.66 7.52
CA ARG A 78 7.05 -11.91 8.96
C ARG A 78 6.76 -13.39 9.25
N LYS A 79 5.78 -13.99 8.56
CA LYS A 79 5.47 -15.43 8.67
C LYS A 79 6.69 -16.30 8.35
N THR A 80 7.40 -16.00 7.26
CA THR A 80 8.61 -16.73 6.88
C THR A 80 9.70 -16.64 7.95
N GLN A 81 9.89 -15.47 8.56
CA GLN A 81 10.86 -15.29 9.65
C GLN A 81 10.52 -16.12 10.88
N VAL A 82 9.25 -16.09 11.32
CA VAL A 82 8.79 -16.88 12.48
C VAL A 82 8.93 -18.37 12.21
N LYS A 83 8.45 -18.83 11.04
CA LYS A 83 8.54 -20.23 10.61
C LYS A 83 9.98 -20.72 10.58
N ALA A 84 10.90 -19.95 10.00
CA ALA A 84 12.31 -20.32 9.92
C ALA A 84 13.00 -20.38 11.29
N THR A 85 12.58 -19.59 12.27
CA THR A 85 13.13 -19.64 13.63
C THR A 85 12.61 -20.88 14.37
N ILE A 86 11.30 -21.16 14.30
CA ILE A 86 10.70 -22.30 14.99
C ILE A 86 11.14 -23.62 14.35
N ALA A 87 11.23 -23.70 13.02
CA ALA A 87 11.75 -24.88 12.33
C ALA A 87 13.19 -25.22 12.75
N ARG A 88 14.03 -24.20 12.96
CA ARG A 88 15.39 -24.40 13.47
C ARG A 88 15.40 -24.93 14.90
N LEU A 89 14.51 -24.43 15.76
CA LEU A 89 14.38 -24.88 17.15
C LEU A 89 13.91 -26.35 17.22
N VAL A 90 12.87 -26.69 16.45
CA VAL A 90 12.33 -28.06 16.35
C VAL A 90 13.41 -29.02 15.87
N TRP A 91 14.24 -28.61 14.89
CA TRP A 91 15.33 -29.44 14.36
C TRP A 91 16.54 -29.56 15.31
N SER A 92 16.81 -28.55 16.16
CA SER A 92 18.00 -28.53 17.02
C SER A 92 17.81 -29.18 18.38
N GLU A 93 16.60 -29.22 18.92
CA GLU A 93 16.36 -29.63 20.32
C GLU A 93 15.64 -30.98 20.49
N TYR A 94 15.07 -31.55 19.42
CA TYR A 94 14.34 -32.81 19.50
C TYR A 94 15.00 -33.92 18.66
N GLU A 95 15.51 -34.93 19.34
CA GLU A 95 15.63 -36.27 18.75
C GLU A 95 14.19 -36.82 18.63
N PRO A 96 13.77 -37.30 17.44
CA PRO A 96 12.35 -37.44 17.10
C PRO A 96 11.69 -38.51 17.96
N ALA A 97 10.98 -38.06 19.00
CA ALA A 97 10.08 -38.88 19.78
C ALA A 97 8.65 -38.43 19.51
N ASP A 98 7.94 -39.26 18.76
CA ASP A 98 6.48 -39.41 18.61
C ASP A 98 5.64 -38.36 17.84
N ASP A 99 6.14 -37.17 17.49
CA ASP A 99 5.50 -36.30 16.48
C ASP A 99 6.45 -36.06 15.30
N ASP A 100 6.03 -36.40 14.07
CA ASP A 100 6.80 -36.11 12.87
C ASP A 100 6.98 -34.59 12.75
N ALA A 101 8.23 -34.11 12.61
CA ALA A 101 8.54 -32.68 12.51
C ALA A 101 7.71 -31.95 11.43
N GLU A 102 7.21 -32.68 10.44
CA GLU A 102 6.29 -32.22 9.40
C GLU A 102 4.91 -31.81 9.97
N ASP A 103 4.31 -32.60 10.86
CA ASP A 103 3.02 -32.32 11.50
C ASP A 103 3.08 -31.06 12.37
N VAL A 104 4.22 -30.85 13.02
CA VAL A 104 4.52 -29.66 13.83
C VAL A 104 4.58 -28.41 12.96
N LEU A 105 5.26 -28.51 11.81
CA LEU A 105 5.38 -27.41 10.87
C LEU A 105 4.04 -27.09 10.18
N GLU A 106 3.20 -28.09 9.93
CA GLU A 106 1.85 -27.88 9.39
C GLU A 106 0.94 -27.19 10.43
N ARG A 107 1.00 -27.62 11.70
CA ARG A 107 0.26 -26.97 12.79
C ARG A 107 0.73 -25.53 13.00
N LEU A 108 2.03 -25.28 12.89
CA LEU A 108 2.61 -23.95 12.94
C LEU A 108 2.08 -23.05 11.81
N ASP A 109 1.99 -23.57 10.59
CA ASP A 109 1.46 -22.82 9.44
C ASP A 109 0.01 -22.37 9.69
N LYS A 110 -0.84 -23.29 10.18
CA LYS A 110 -2.24 -23.01 10.53
C LYS A 110 -2.36 -21.94 11.62
N VAL A 111 -1.54 -22.01 12.66
CA VAL A 111 -1.52 -21.01 13.73
C VAL A 111 -1.03 -19.65 13.23
N LEU A 112 0.01 -19.63 12.40
CA LEU A 112 0.53 -18.41 11.79
C LEU A 112 -0.47 -17.76 10.83
N ASP A 113 -1.25 -18.55 10.11
CA ASP A 113 -2.30 -18.04 9.24
C ASP A 113 -3.39 -17.33 10.04
N ALA A 114 -3.89 -17.98 11.09
CA ALA A 114 -4.90 -17.42 11.99
C ALA A 114 -4.39 -16.18 12.74
N GLU A 115 -3.19 -16.24 13.34
CA GLU A 115 -2.58 -15.12 14.06
C GLU A 115 -2.37 -13.91 13.17
N ALA A 116 -2.00 -14.13 11.91
CA ALA A 116 -1.72 -13.03 11.02
C ALA A 116 -2.99 -12.31 10.53
N GLU A 117 -4.18 -12.84 10.82
CA GLU A 117 -5.46 -12.13 10.60
C GLU A 117 -5.82 -11.21 11.78
N LEU A 118 -5.10 -11.30 12.90
CA LEU A 118 -5.33 -10.45 14.07
C LEU A 118 -4.71 -9.06 13.89
N ASP A 119 -5.43 -8.05 14.37
CA ASP A 119 -4.93 -6.67 14.44
C ASP A 119 -3.68 -6.60 15.35
N GLY A 120 -2.61 -5.97 14.86
CA GLY A 120 -1.34 -5.81 15.58
C GLY A 120 -0.29 -6.91 15.36
N PHE A 121 -0.57 -7.93 14.52
CA PHE A 121 0.40 -8.98 14.17
C PHE A 121 1.73 -8.43 13.61
N GLU A 122 1.67 -7.31 12.88
CA GLU A 122 2.84 -6.65 12.29
C GLU A 122 3.62 -5.77 13.28
N ASP A 123 2.93 -5.24 14.30
CA ASP A 123 3.44 -4.24 15.25
C ASP A 123 4.08 -4.86 16.50
N GLU A 124 3.69 -6.09 16.83
CA GLU A 124 4.28 -6.82 17.95
C GLU A 124 5.77 -7.11 17.70
N PRO A 125 6.63 -7.22 18.73
CA PRO A 125 7.99 -7.73 18.58
C PRO A 125 8.00 -9.21 18.15
N VAL A 126 8.90 -9.57 17.23
CA VAL A 126 8.98 -10.93 16.63
C VAL A 126 9.19 -11.99 17.71
N GLU A 127 9.97 -11.66 18.73
CA GLU A 127 10.35 -12.53 19.83
C GLU A 127 9.15 -12.85 20.73
N THR A 128 8.28 -11.86 20.97
CA THR A 128 7.06 -12.04 21.78
C THR A 128 6.06 -12.93 21.04
N GLN A 129 5.94 -12.71 19.72
CA GLN A 129 5.12 -13.49 18.82
C GLN A 129 5.58 -14.96 18.73
N ILE A 130 6.89 -15.21 18.61
CA ILE A 130 7.45 -16.57 18.65
C ILE A 130 7.13 -17.26 19.99
N ALA A 131 7.35 -16.57 21.11
CA ALA A 131 7.08 -17.12 22.45
C ALA A 131 5.58 -17.42 22.71
N ARG A 132 4.66 -16.65 22.11
CA ARG A 132 3.22 -16.95 22.15
C ARG A 132 2.87 -18.14 21.27
N ILE A 133 3.35 -18.15 20.02
CA ILE A 133 3.02 -19.18 19.03
C ILE A 133 3.52 -20.55 19.47
N CYS A 134 4.73 -20.66 20.01
CA CYS A 134 5.22 -21.93 20.52
C CYS A 134 4.40 -22.46 21.71
N ARG A 135 3.96 -21.58 22.63
CA ARG A 135 3.02 -21.96 23.70
C ARG A 135 1.69 -22.49 23.17
N LEU A 136 1.17 -21.91 22.08
CA LEU A 136 -0.07 -22.36 21.42
C LEU A 136 0.07 -23.72 20.75
N ILE A 137 1.26 -24.05 20.25
CA ILE A 137 1.54 -25.32 19.59
C ILE A 137 1.93 -26.40 20.63
N GLY A 138 2.24 -26.01 21.87
CA GLY A 138 2.56 -26.92 22.98
C GLY A 138 4.06 -27.13 23.20
N TYR A 139 4.90 -26.25 22.65
CA TYR A 139 6.35 -26.29 22.79
C TYR A 139 6.82 -25.26 23.82
N GLU A 140 7.65 -25.70 24.77
CA GLU A 140 8.40 -24.80 25.64
C GLU A 140 9.61 -24.27 24.87
N LEU A 141 9.76 -22.95 24.86
CA LEU A 141 10.93 -22.30 24.28
C LEU A 141 12.03 -22.18 25.33
N PRO A 142 13.31 -22.39 24.97
CA PRO A 142 14.40 -21.76 25.69
C PRO A 142 14.18 -20.24 25.65
N PRO A 143 14.51 -19.51 26.72
CA PRO A 143 14.41 -18.06 26.69
C PRO A 143 15.20 -17.50 25.50
N LEU A 144 14.50 -16.92 24.52
CA LEU A 144 15.11 -16.18 23.42
C LEU A 144 15.69 -14.89 24.00
N ASP A 145 16.92 -14.95 24.48
CA ASP A 145 17.62 -13.77 24.97
C ASP A 145 17.85 -12.80 23.81
N PRO A 146 17.24 -11.59 23.83
CA PRO A 146 17.51 -10.58 22.81
C PRO A 146 18.99 -10.13 22.79
N ALA A 147 19.77 -10.41 23.85
CA ALA A 147 21.18 -10.04 23.95
C ALA A 147 22.15 -11.00 23.22
N ALA A 148 21.72 -12.20 22.80
CA ALA A 148 22.59 -13.18 22.15
C ALA A 148 23.03 -12.80 20.72
N ARG A 149 22.63 -11.62 20.21
CA ARG A 149 22.95 -11.13 18.86
C ARG A 149 24.20 -10.24 18.76
N THR A 150 25.04 -10.17 19.79
CA THR A 150 26.36 -9.54 19.62
C THR A 150 27.39 -10.64 19.41
N PRO A 151 27.88 -10.91 18.18
CA PRO A 151 29.12 -11.68 18.06
C PRO A 151 30.18 -10.90 18.84
N ALA A 152 30.77 -11.54 19.85
CA ALA A 152 31.92 -10.97 20.54
C ALA A 152 32.96 -10.58 19.47
N PRO A 153 33.47 -9.34 19.46
CA PRO A 153 34.53 -8.97 18.53
C PRO A 153 35.68 -9.97 18.72
N PRO A 154 36.30 -10.46 17.64
CA PRO A 154 37.38 -11.43 17.74
C PRO A 154 38.49 -10.83 18.61
N GLU A 155 38.81 -11.52 19.70
CA GLU A 155 39.93 -11.20 20.57
C GLU A 155 41.18 -11.13 19.70
N ALA A 156 41.68 -9.92 19.47
CA ALA A 156 42.92 -9.70 18.77
C ALA A 156 44.03 -10.30 19.64
N ALA A 157 44.43 -11.52 19.32
CA ALA A 157 45.62 -12.17 19.83
C ALA A 157 46.85 -11.35 19.41
N PHE A 158 47.20 -10.34 20.20
CA PHE A 158 48.51 -9.73 20.18
C PHE A 158 49.51 -10.74 20.73
N HIS A 159 50.09 -11.56 19.85
CA HIS A 159 51.37 -12.19 20.14
C HIS A 159 52.45 -11.11 20.15
N SER A 160 52.70 -10.59 21.35
CA SER A 160 54.00 -10.01 21.70
C SER A 160 54.99 -11.15 21.84
N SER A 161 56.03 -11.18 21.00
CA SER A 161 57.28 -11.85 21.33
C SER A 161 58.43 -10.96 20.90
N ALA A 162 59.12 -10.47 21.93
CA ALA A 162 60.50 -10.01 21.85
C ALA A 162 61.45 -11.21 21.74
#